data_AF-X4ZKT1-F1
#
_entry.id   AF-X4ZKT1-F1
#
_cell.length_a   1.000
_cell.length_b   1.000
_cell.length_c   1.000
_cell.angle_alpha   90.00
_cell.angle_beta   90.00
_cell.angle_gamma   90.00
#
_symmetry.space_group_name_H-M   'P 1'
#
loop_
_entity.id
_entity.type
_entity.pdbx_description
1 polymer ?
#
loop_
_entity_poly.entity_id
_entity_poly.type
_entity_poly.pdbx_seq_one_letter_code
_entity_poly.pdbx_strand_id
1 'polypeptide(L)'
;MKQQPLDIHVKFACQHCGMEIEVAFTTEPVTSVSCSSCHQTFTVMRPAIAEEILFDWENEALFQKIRADKTQNSNASLMTLIINVIELLTWRDNGDGQVEAIKAMRQWLIENEGPPTLAELIQACDSHRSHKRT
;
A
#
# COMPACT_ATOMS: atom_id res chain seq x y z
N MET A 1 -12.21 6.94 -29.62
CA MET A 1 -12.44 5.90 -30.64
C MET A 1 -13.24 4.79 -29.98
N LYS A 2 -14.39 4.38 -30.53
CA LYS A 2 -15.22 3.32 -29.95
C LYS A 2 -14.51 1.98 -30.20
N GLN A 3 -13.87 1.43 -29.17
CA GLN A 3 -13.28 0.10 -29.25
C GLN A 3 -14.42 -0.91 -29.47
N GLN A 4 -14.34 -1.69 -30.56
CA GLN A 4 -15.20 -2.85 -30.75
C GLN A 4 -14.97 -3.81 -29.58
N PRO A 5 -16.02 -4.42 -29.00
CA PRO A 5 -15.82 -5.46 -28.00
C PRO A 5 -15.00 -6.57 -28.64
N LEU A 6 -13.81 -6.83 -28.09
CA LEU A 6 -12.97 -7.97 -28.48
C LEU A 6 -13.75 -9.24 -28.13
N ASP A 7 -14.31 -9.90 -29.13
CA ASP A 7 -14.97 -11.20 -28.96
C ASP A 7 -13.91 -12.25 -28.57
N ILE A 8 -13.84 -12.59 -27.28
CA ILE A 8 -12.86 -13.57 -26.79
C ILE A 8 -13.43 -14.97 -27.00
N HIS A 9 -12.69 -15.81 -27.71
CA HIS A 9 -13.05 -17.20 -27.94
C HIS A 9 -12.16 -18.11 -27.10
N VAL A 10 -12.77 -18.97 -26.28
CA VAL A 10 -12.09 -19.97 -25.46
C VAL A 10 -12.45 -21.35 -25.97
N LYS A 11 -11.44 -22.18 -26.25
CA LYS A 11 -11.60 -23.58 -26.68
C LYS A 11 -11.00 -24.50 -25.64
N PHE A 12 -11.74 -25.53 -25.25
CA PHE A 12 -11.25 -26.58 -24.35
C PHE A 12 -11.95 -27.90 -24.63
N ALA A 13 -11.30 -29.02 -24.30
CA ALA A 13 -11.90 -30.34 -24.43
C ALA A 13 -12.78 -30.67 -23.21
N CYS A 14 -13.95 -31.25 -23.45
CA CYS A 14 -14.81 -31.78 -22.42
C CYS A 14 -14.09 -32.88 -21.63
N GLN A 15 -13.99 -32.72 -20.30
CA GLN A 15 -13.30 -33.70 -19.44
C GLN A 15 -13.98 -35.08 -19.41
N HIS A 16 -15.23 -35.20 -19.86
CA HIS A 16 -16.01 -36.45 -19.80
C HIS A 16 -16.02 -37.23 -21.12
N CYS A 17 -16.13 -36.55 -22.26
CA CYS A 17 -16.26 -37.19 -23.57
C CYS A 17 -15.17 -36.79 -24.58
N GLY A 18 -14.29 -35.86 -24.20
CA GLY A 18 -13.20 -35.38 -25.05
C GLY A 18 -13.62 -34.46 -26.21
N MET A 19 -14.91 -34.18 -26.40
CA MET A 19 -15.36 -33.26 -27.46
C MET A 19 -14.90 -31.83 -27.18
N GLU A 20 -14.44 -31.12 -28.20
CA GLU A 20 -14.11 -29.70 -28.13
C GLU A 20 -15.36 -28.85 -27.86
N ILE A 21 -15.24 -27.93 -26.90
CA ILE A 21 -16.24 -26.93 -26.54
C ILE A 21 -15.62 -25.57 -26.85
N GLU A 22 -16.35 -24.76 -27.61
CA GLU A 22 -15.99 -23.38 -27.94
C GLU A 22 -16.98 -22.42 -27.28
N VAL A 23 -16.45 -21.41 -26.61
CA VAL A 23 -17.22 -20.40 -25.89
C VAL A 23 -16.80 -19.02 -26.36
N ALA A 24 -17.74 -18.23 -26.86
CA ALA A 24 -17.53 -16.83 -27.22
C ALA A 24 -18.02 -15.91 -26.08
N PHE A 25 -17.13 -15.07 -25.57
CA PHE A 25 -17.42 -14.06 -24.56
C PHE A 25 -17.59 -12.70 -25.23
N THR A 26 -18.79 -12.13 -25.10
CA THR A 26 -19.11 -10.77 -25.60
C THR A 26 -18.96 -9.75 -24.46
N THR A 27 -19.84 -9.80 -23.45
CA THR A 27 -19.89 -8.82 -22.35
C THR A 27 -19.90 -9.43 -20.95
N GLU A 28 -20.38 -10.66 -20.78
CA GLU A 28 -20.47 -11.29 -19.46
C GLU A 28 -19.12 -11.92 -19.05
N PRO A 29 -18.67 -11.71 -17.80
CA PRO A 29 -17.38 -12.23 -17.33
C PRO A 29 -17.41 -13.73 -17.01
N VAL A 30 -18.61 -14.31 -16.86
CA VAL A 30 -18.81 -15.72 -16.53
C VAL A 30 -19.98 -16.24 -17.35
N THR A 31 -19.80 -17.39 -17.99
CA THR A 31 -20.88 -18.05 -18.73
C THR A 31 -20.91 -19.54 -18.43
N SER A 32 -22.09 -20.15 -18.55
CA SER A 32 -22.26 -21.59 -18.35
C SER A 32 -22.55 -22.25 -19.69
N VAL A 33 -21.72 -23.22 -20.07
CA VAL A 33 -21.83 -23.96 -21.33
C VAL A 33 -22.06 -25.44 -21.04
N SER A 34 -22.96 -26.06 -21.78
CA SER A 34 -23.17 -27.51 -21.74
C SER A 34 -22.50 -28.19 -22.93
N CYS A 35 -21.87 -29.34 -22.68
CA CYS A 35 -21.30 -30.15 -23.74
C CYS A 35 -22.42 -30.72 -24.62
N SER A 36 -22.30 -30.61 -25.95
CA SER A 36 -23.32 -31.10 -26.87
C SER A 36 -23.39 -32.64 -26.97
N SER A 37 -22.37 -33.38 -26.52
CA SER A 37 -22.36 -34.86 -26.54
C SER A 37 -22.77 -35.49 -25.20
N CYS A 38 -22.25 -35.01 -24.08
CA CYS A 38 -22.52 -35.62 -22.77
C CYS A 38 -23.43 -34.77 -21.88
N HIS A 39 -23.85 -33.59 -22.34
CA HIS A 39 -24.70 -32.64 -21.62
C HIS A 39 -24.16 -32.15 -20.27
N GLN A 40 -22.89 -32.44 -19.96
CA GLN A 40 -22.24 -31.91 -18.77
C GLN A 40 -22.08 -30.40 -18.87
N THR A 41 -22.47 -29.68 -17.81
CA THR A 41 -22.37 -28.22 -17.71
C THR A 41 -21.03 -27.81 -17.10
N PHE A 42 -20.43 -26.77 -17.66
CA PHE A 42 -19.20 -26.13 -17.20
C PHE A 42 -19.46 -24.65 -17.00
N THR A 43 -18.90 -24.08 -15.93
CA THR A 43 -18.85 -22.63 -15.73
C THR A 43 -17.48 -22.14 -16.18
N VAL A 44 -17.45 -21.25 -17.17
CA VAL A 44 -16.24 -20.75 -17.80
C VAL A 44 -16.16 -19.25 -17.54
N MET A 45 -14.99 -18.79 -17.12
CA MET A 45 -14.72 -17.37 -16.90
C MET A 45 -14.01 -16.77 -18.11
N ARG A 46 -14.34 -15.53 -18.44
CA ARG A 46 -13.65 -14.71 -19.43
C ARG A 46 -12.18 -14.59 -18.99
N PRO A 47 -11.21 -15.01 -19.83
CA PRO A 47 -9.80 -14.81 -19.52
C PRO A 47 -9.49 -13.31 -19.41
N ALA A 48 -8.70 -12.92 -18.42
CA ALA A 48 -8.20 -11.55 -18.33
C ALA A 48 -7.33 -11.26 -19.57
N ILE A 49 -7.70 -10.25 -20.36
CA ILE A 49 -6.86 -9.80 -21.48
C ILE A 49 -5.69 -9.01 -20.89
N ALA A 50 -4.52 -9.09 -21.53
CA ALA A 50 -3.30 -8.40 -21.13
C ALA A 50 -3.46 -6.89 -20.83
N GLU A 51 -4.42 -6.20 -21.45
CA GLU A 51 -4.70 -4.77 -21.19
C GLU A 51 -5.27 -4.49 -19.79
N GLU A 52 -6.13 -5.37 -19.27
CA GLU A 52 -6.67 -5.24 -17.90
C GLU A 52 -5.57 -5.50 -16.86
N ILE A 53 -4.72 -6.49 -17.12
CA ILE A 53 -3.53 -6.75 -16.31
C ILE A 53 -2.58 -5.53 -16.36
N LEU A 54 -2.27 -5.00 -17.55
CA LEU A 54 -1.40 -3.82 -17.71
C LEU A 54 -1.89 -2.61 -16.90
N PHE A 55 -3.19 -2.32 -16.92
CA PHE A 55 -3.77 -1.21 -16.16
C PHE A 55 -3.61 -1.38 -14.64
N ASP A 56 -3.79 -2.60 -14.13
CA ASP A 56 -3.59 -2.90 -12.71
C ASP A 56 -2.12 -2.74 -12.28
N TRP A 57 -1.18 -3.15 -13.14
CA TRP A 57 0.26 -2.97 -12.87
C TRP A 57 0.71 -1.50 -12.95
N GLU A 58 0.15 -0.72 -13.88
CA GLU A 58 0.43 0.72 -13.97
C GLU A 58 -0.03 1.48 -12.73
N ASN A 59 -1.24 1.16 -12.24
CA ASN A 59 -1.77 1.75 -11.01
C ASN A 59 -0.94 1.35 -9.78
N GLU A 60 -0.60 0.07 -9.63
CA GLU A 60 0.24 -0.39 -8.52
C GLU A 60 1.63 0.24 -8.57
N ALA A 61 2.25 0.35 -9.74
CA ALA A 61 3.53 1.04 -9.91
C ALA A 61 3.45 2.52 -9.51
N LEU A 62 2.36 3.21 -9.85
CA LEU A 62 2.12 4.59 -9.42
C LEU A 62 1.98 4.69 -7.90
N PHE A 63 1.23 3.79 -7.27
CA PHE A 63 1.09 3.76 -5.81
C PHE A 63 2.43 3.51 -5.11
N GLN A 64 3.25 2.57 -5.60
CA GLN A 64 4.57 2.31 -5.03
C GLN A 64 5.51 3.51 -5.19
N LYS A 65 5.44 4.21 -6.34
CA LYS A 65 6.20 5.45 -6.55
C LYS A 65 5.79 6.54 -5.55
N ILE A 66 4.49 6.81 -5.41
CA ILE A 66 3.99 7.82 -4.45
C ILE A 66 4.41 7.48 -3.03
N ARG A 67 4.35 6.19 -2.65
CA ARG A 67 4.78 5.72 -1.33
C ARG A 67 6.29 5.92 -1.13
N ALA A 68 7.11 5.54 -2.11
CA ALA A 68 8.55 5.73 -2.06
C ALA A 68 8.93 7.21 -1.95
N ASP A 69 8.29 8.09 -2.73
CA ASP A 69 8.50 9.55 -2.69
C ASP A 69 8.10 10.12 -1.31
N LYS A 70 6.98 9.68 -0.74
CA LYS A 70 6.56 10.09 0.61
C LYS A 70 7.56 9.65 1.68
N THR A 71 8.06 8.41 1.59
CA THR A 71 9.10 7.90 2.50
C THR A 71 10.41 8.66 2.35
N GLN A 72 10.86 8.94 1.12
CA GLN A 72 12.08 9.69 0.86
C GLN A 72 12.00 11.12 1.40
N ASN A 73 10.88 11.81 1.17
CA ASN A 73 10.64 13.16 1.69
C ASN A 73 10.62 13.19 3.23
N SER A 74 9.98 12.19 3.86
CA SER A 74 9.98 12.06 5.33
C SER A 74 11.40 11.83 5.88
N ASN A 75 12.20 10.98 5.23
CA ASN A 75 13.58 10.73 5.63
C ASN A 75 14.46 11.98 5.49
N ALA A 76 14.34 12.73 4.39
CA ALA A 76 15.09 13.97 4.19
C ALA A 76 14.71 15.03 5.24
N SER A 77 13.41 15.14 5.55
CA SER A 77 12.89 16.03 6.59
C SER A 77 13.45 15.68 7.97
N LEU A 78 13.44 14.39 8.35
CA LEU A 78 14.01 13.92 9.62
C LEU A 78 15.52 14.18 9.71
N MET A 79 16.27 13.91 8.63
CA MET A 79 17.71 14.19 8.60
C MET A 79 18.02 15.67 8.79
N THR A 80 17.21 16.55 8.20
CA THR A 80 17.33 18.00 8.37
C THR A 80 17.08 18.42 9.83
N LEU A 81 16.06 17.84 10.48
CA LEU A 81 15.81 18.06 11.90
C LEU A 81 17.02 17.61 12.76
N ILE A 82 17.58 16.43 12.50
CA ILE A 82 18.72 15.89 13.25
C ILE A 82 19.91 16.84 13.16
N ILE A 83 20.25 17.32 11.97
CA ILE A 83 21.34 18.27 11.77
C ILE A 83 21.09 19.56 12.57
N ASN A 84 19.89 20.15 12.43
CA ASN A 84 19.53 21.38 13.16
C ASN A 84 19.62 21.20 14.69
N VAL A 85 19.15 20.06 15.21
CA VAL A 85 19.27 19.75 16.65
C VAL A 85 20.73 19.62 17.09
N ILE A 86 21.57 18.95 16.29
CA ILE A 86 23.00 18.84 16.60
C ILE A 86 23.65 20.23 16.62
N GLU A 87 23.34 21.08 15.66
CA GLU A 87 23.86 22.46 15.60
C GLU A 87 23.44 23.26 16.84
N LEU A 88 22.16 23.23 17.21
CA LEU A 88 21.63 23.91 18.39
C LEU A 88 22.24 23.40 19.71
N LEU A 89 22.49 22.09 19.83
CA LEU A 89 23.07 21.50 21.04
C LEU A 89 24.60 21.65 21.13
N THR A 90 25.27 21.87 20.00
CA THR A 90 26.73 22.05 19.95
C THR A 90 27.14 23.52 20.00
N TRP A 91 26.19 24.45 19.84
CA TRP A 91 26.45 25.86 20.01
C TRP A 91 26.79 26.17 21.48
N ARG A 92 27.86 26.93 21.70
CA ARG A 92 28.16 27.53 23.01
C ARG A 92 27.23 28.71 23.27
N ASP A 93 26.01 28.41 23.68
CA ASP A 93 25.11 29.36 24.30
C ASP A 93 24.89 29.00 25.79
N ASN A 94 24.29 29.93 26.54
CA ASN A 94 24.04 29.75 27.98
C ASN A 94 22.86 28.79 28.27
N GLY A 95 22.59 27.81 27.38
CA GLY A 95 21.49 26.86 27.49
C GLY A 95 20.28 27.15 26.61
N ASP A 96 20.31 28.22 25.82
CA ASP A 96 19.23 28.59 24.89
C ASP A 96 19.08 27.56 23.75
N GLY A 97 20.19 26.96 23.29
CA GLY A 97 20.22 26.00 22.21
C GLY A 97 19.53 24.69 22.57
N GLN A 98 19.54 24.31 23.85
CA GLN A 98 18.74 23.17 24.33
C GLN A 98 17.24 23.45 24.23
N VAL A 99 16.81 24.67 24.57
CA VAL A 99 15.39 25.07 24.49
C VAL A 99 14.94 25.14 23.03
N GLU A 100 15.75 25.71 22.14
CA GLU A 100 15.45 25.80 20.72
C GLU A 100 15.47 24.42 20.04
N ALA A 101 16.36 23.51 20.43
CA ALA A 101 16.37 22.13 19.94
C ALA A 101 15.06 21.40 20.29
N ILE A 102 14.58 21.56 21.54
CA ILE A 102 13.31 20.97 21.98
C ILE A 102 12.14 21.57 21.19
N LYS A 103 12.15 22.87 20.92
CA LYS A 103 11.10 23.53 20.10
C LYS A 103 11.11 22.99 18.66
N ALA A 104 12.28 22.87 18.03
CA ALA A 104 12.41 22.34 16.68
C ALA A 104 11.90 20.90 16.59
N MET A 105 12.23 20.04 17.55
CA MET A 105 11.73 18.66 17.60
C MET A 105 10.21 18.60 17.79
N ARG A 106 9.65 19.43 18.69
CA ARG A 106 8.20 19.50 18.90
C ARG A 106 7.46 19.98 17.66
N GLN A 107 7.98 21.00 17.00
CA GLN A 107 7.39 21.54 15.79
C GLN A 107 7.36 20.48 14.68
N TRP A 108 8.46 19.77 14.48
CA TRP A 108 8.53 18.68 13.50
C TRP A 108 7.55 17.54 13.80
N LEU A 109 7.37 17.16 15.07
CA LEU A 109 6.39 16.14 15.47
C LEU A 109 4.95 16.56 15.15
N ILE A 110 4.59 17.83 15.40
CA ILE A 110 3.27 18.39 15.08
C ILE A 110 3.03 18.38 13.56
N GLU A 111 4.05 18.75 12.78
CA GLU A 111 3.97 18.82 11.32
C GLU A 111 3.92 17.44 10.63
N ASN A 112 4.43 16.39 11.28
CA ASN A 112 4.53 15.04 10.70
C ASN A 112 3.61 14.01 11.38
N GLU A 113 2.52 14.47 12.02
CA GLU A 113 1.48 13.62 12.65
C GLU A 113 2.01 12.62 13.70
N GLY A 114 3.10 12.94 14.40
CA GLY A 114 3.43 12.25 15.65
C GLY A 114 2.79 13.01 16.80
N PRO A 115 1.88 12.41 17.61
CA PRO A 115 2.38 11.40 18.56
C PRO A 115 1.32 10.41 19.09
N PRO A 116 1.71 9.58 20.08
CA PRO A 116 0.99 9.70 21.33
C PRO A 116 1.82 10.40 22.42
N THR A 117 1.06 11.16 23.19
CA THR A 117 1.46 12.37 23.91
C THR A 117 2.52 12.19 24.99
N LEU A 118 3.13 13.31 25.41
CA LEU A 118 3.98 13.42 26.62
C LEU A 118 3.41 12.68 27.86
N ALA A 119 2.09 12.49 27.95
CA ALA A 119 1.41 11.72 28.99
C ALA A 119 1.82 10.23 29.04
N GLU A 120 2.12 9.61 27.89
CA GLU A 120 2.57 8.20 27.82
C GLU A 120 4.03 8.06 28.28
N LEU A 121 4.86 9.06 28.00
CA LEU A 121 6.24 9.13 28.49
C LEU A 121 6.31 9.38 30.02
N ILE A 122 5.33 10.09 30.59
CA ILE A 122 5.23 10.33 32.04
C ILE A 122 4.77 9.05 32.78
N GLN A 123 3.81 8.29 32.23
CA GLN A 123 3.39 7.00 32.81
C GLN A 123 4.51 5.94 32.82
N ALA A 124 5.41 5.97 31.82
CA ALA A 124 6.60 5.11 31.80
C ALA A 124 7.62 5.46 32.90
N CYS A 125 7.67 6.72 33.36
CA CYS A 125 8.52 7.13 34.48
C CYS A 125 7.94 6.76 35.85
N ASP A 126 6.61 6.85 36.02
CA ASP A 126 5.94 6.56 37.29
C ASP A 126 5.88 5.05 37.59
N SER A 127 5.75 4.21 36.56
CA SER A 127 5.78 2.75 36.70
C SER A 127 7.13 2.22 37.18
N HIS A 128 8.24 2.92 36.92
CA HIS A 128 9.57 2.57 37.44
C HIS A 128 9.79 2.92 38.92
N ARG A 129 8.98 3.82 39.52
CA ARG A 129 9.05 4.14 40.95
C ARG A 129 8.21 3.21 41.83
N SER A 130 7.22 2.52 41.27
CA SER A 130 6.32 1.63 42.04
C SER A 130 6.95 0.28 42.37
N HIS A 131 7.93 -0.21 41.59
CA HIS A 131 8.61 -1.49 41.83
C HIS A 131 9.76 -1.46 42.86
N LYS A 132 9.88 -0.39 43.66
CA LYS A 132 10.92 -0.26 44.71
C LYS A 132 10.37 -0.04 46.14
N ARG A 133 9.13 -0.41 46.41
CA ARG A 133 8.62 -0.52 47.79
C ARG A 133 8.04 -1.90 48.05
N THR A 134 8.95 -2.83 48.36
CA THR A 134 8.80 -3.70 49.54
C THR A 134 8.67 -2.87 50.80
#